data_AF-A0A9D7PU67-F1
#
_entry.id   AF-A0A9D7PU67-F1
#
_cell.length_a   1.000
_cell.length_b   1.000
_cell.length_c   1.000
_cell.angle_alpha   90.00
_cell.angle_beta   90.00
_cell.angle_gamma   90.00
#
_symmetry.space_group_name_H-M   'P 1'
#
loop_
_entity.id
_entity.type
_entity.pdbx_description
1 polymer ?
#
loop_
_entity_poly.entity_id
_entity_poly.type
_entity_poly.pdbx_seq_one_letter_code
_entity_poly.pdbx_strand_id
1 'polypeptide(L)'
;MFCLDICQSKKVVLRFPMQERVLARLVADADEIDVRYLWRPNLQDEGDNFIYEIAVASSPCTIVTYNLRDFAQGEIRFSGGYVKTPAEVLQSLTH
;
A
#
# COMPACT_ATOMS: atom_id res chain seq x y z
N MET A 1 0.89 -19.40 15.46
CA MET A 1 0.69 -18.75 14.15
C MET A 1 0.13 -17.36 14.44
N PHE A 2 1.01 -16.46 14.87
CA PHE A 2 0.68 -15.05 15.10
C PHE A 2 1.44 -14.29 14.02
N CYS A 3 0.67 -13.53 13.26
CA CYS A 3 1.11 -12.78 12.08
C CYS A 3 2.07 -11.67 12.53
N LEU A 4 3.07 -11.41 11.70
CA LEU A 4 4.15 -10.44 11.84
C LEU A 4 3.84 -9.21 12.72
N ASP A 5 4.58 -9.06 13.80
CA ASP A 5 4.82 -7.79 14.51
C ASP A 5 5.57 -6.81 13.58
N ILE A 6 4.89 -6.04 12.74
CA ILE A 6 5.54 -4.96 11.97
C ILE A 6 5.52 -3.63 12.74
N CYS A 7 4.66 -3.43 13.74
CA CYS A 7 4.54 -2.13 14.41
C CYS A 7 4.63 -2.16 15.95
N GLN A 8 5.60 -2.88 16.51
CA GLN A 8 5.95 -2.66 17.93
C GLN A 8 6.76 -1.37 18.10
N SER A 9 6.01 -0.28 18.28
CA SER A 9 6.35 1.00 18.93
C SER A 9 7.79 1.11 19.45
N LYS A 10 8.73 1.44 18.56
CA LYS A 10 10.04 1.96 18.92
C LYS A 10 10.32 3.15 18.03
N LYS A 11 10.71 4.28 18.63
CA LYS A 11 11.34 5.40 17.91
C LYS A 11 12.52 4.83 17.11
N VAL A 12 12.30 4.58 15.83
CA VAL A 12 13.34 4.06 14.96
C VAL A 12 14.22 5.24 14.57
N VAL A 13 15.29 5.46 15.34
CA VAL A 13 16.33 6.44 14.98
C VAL A 13 17.20 5.79 13.91
N LEU A 14 16.77 5.96 12.66
CA LEU A 14 17.41 5.36 11.49
C LEU A 14 18.47 6.33 10.92
N ARG A 15 19.77 6.01 11.12
CA ARG A 15 20.91 6.74 10.54
C ARG A 15 21.49 5.94 9.36
N PHE A 16 21.01 6.25 8.16
CA PHE A 16 21.21 5.44 6.95
C PHE A 16 21.27 6.32 5.67
N PRO A 17 21.68 5.78 4.51
CA PRO A 17 21.58 6.46 3.21
C PRO A 17 20.18 7.04 2.92
N MET A 18 20.10 7.99 1.99
CA MET A 18 18.90 8.81 1.75
C MET A 18 17.63 7.98 1.50
N GLN A 19 17.74 6.86 0.77
CA GLN A 19 16.62 5.96 0.45
C GLN A 19 16.00 5.36 1.72
N GLU A 20 16.85 4.86 2.62
CA GLU A 20 16.41 4.25 3.87
C GLU A 20 15.75 5.26 4.81
N ARG A 21 16.18 6.53 4.78
CA ARG A 21 15.54 7.60 5.55
C ARG A 21 14.11 7.92 5.09
N VAL A 22 13.85 7.82 3.79
CA VAL A 22 12.50 8.03 3.25
C VAL A 22 11.62 6.85 3.65
N LEU A 23 12.09 5.61 3.46
CA LEU A 23 11.35 4.41 3.85
C LEU A 23 11.07 4.38 5.36
N ALA A 24 12.08 4.71 6.18
CA ALA A 24 11.97 4.87 7.62
C ALA A 24 10.81 5.77 8.02
N ARG A 25 10.71 6.93 7.35
CA ARG A 25 9.69 7.92 7.67
C ARG A 25 8.31 7.46 7.23
N LEU A 26 8.19 6.85 6.05
CA LEU A 26 6.93 6.29 5.57
C LEU A 26 6.39 5.23 6.53
N VAL A 27 7.25 4.32 7.01
CA VAL A 27 6.85 3.29 8.00
C VAL A 27 6.48 3.92 9.34
N ALA A 28 7.23 4.93 9.79
CA ALA A 28 6.93 5.60 11.07
C ALA A 28 5.58 6.35 11.06
N ASP A 29 5.12 6.79 9.88
CA ASP A 29 3.84 7.48 9.70
C ASP A 29 2.71 6.52 9.23
N ALA A 30 2.98 5.22 9.06
CA ALA A 30 2.02 4.24 8.57
C ALA A 30 1.14 3.64 9.68
N ASP A 31 -0.10 3.32 9.33
CA ASP A 31 -1.02 2.55 10.19
C ASP A 31 -0.83 1.05 9.99
N GLU A 32 -0.86 0.29 11.08
CA GLU A 32 -0.85 -1.17 11.04
C GLU A 32 -2.25 -1.70 10.70
N ILE A 33 -2.35 -2.56 9.69
CA ILE A 33 -3.61 -3.13 9.20
C ILE A 33 -3.55 -4.65 9.35
N ASP A 34 -4.56 -5.22 10.01
CA ASP A 34 -4.75 -6.67 10.08
C ASP A 34 -5.39 -7.18 8.79
N VAL A 35 -4.72 -8.10 8.11
CA VAL A 35 -5.07 -8.60 6.78
C VAL A 35 -5.47 -10.07 6.91
N ARG A 36 -6.69 -10.42 6.50
CA ARG A 36 -7.25 -11.77 6.64
C ARG A 36 -7.35 -12.39 5.26
N TYR A 37 -6.28 -13.08 4.84
CA TYR A 37 -6.00 -13.65 3.49
C TYR A 37 -7.01 -14.67 2.93
N LEU A 38 -8.29 -14.45 3.20
CA LEU A 38 -9.44 -15.24 2.79
C LEU A 38 -9.93 -14.80 1.41
N TRP A 39 -9.58 -13.58 1.01
CA TRP A 39 -9.92 -13.01 -0.29
C TRP A 39 -8.74 -13.14 -1.26
N ARG A 40 -8.98 -13.68 -2.47
CA ARG A 40 -7.98 -13.87 -3.52
C ARG A 40 -8.37 -13.04 -4.74
N PRO A 41 -7.90 -11.79 -4.84
CA PRO A 41 -7.94 -11.08 -6.10
C PRO A 41 -7.18 -11.89 -7.17
N ASN A 42 -7.64 -11.86 -8.41
CA ASN A 42 -6.98 -12.54 -9.53
C ASN A 42 -6.13 -11.50 -10.30
N LEU A 43 -5.12 -10.91 -9.63
CA LEU A 43 -4.15 -10.03 -10.30
C LEU A 43 -3.25 -10.85 -11.23
N GLN A 44 -2.66 -10.18 -12.23
CA GLN A 44 -1.70 -10.82 -13.12
C GLN A 44 -0.44 -11.30 -12.36
N ASP A 45 0.02 -10.52 -11.38
CA ASP A 45 1.06 -10.94 -10.44
C ASP A 45 0.40 -11.37 -9.11
N GLU A 46 0.42 -12.66 -8.85
CA GLU A 46 -0.08 -13.26 -7.61
C GLU A 46 0.62 -12.69 -6.37
N GLY A 47 1.86 -12.23 -6.52
CA GLY A 47 2.64 -11.60 -5.46
C GLY A 47 2.04 -10.27 -4.99
N ASP A 48 1.26 -9.59 -5.82
CA ASP A 48 0.68 -8.26 -5.52
C ASP A 48 -0.74 -8.35 -4.93
N ASN A 49 -1.33 -9.55 -4.83
CA ASN A 49 -2.70 -9.76 -4.33
C ASN A 49 -2.92 -9.20 -2.91
N PHE A 50 -1.90 -9.25 -2.05
CA PHE A 50 -2.01 -8.72 -0.69
C PHE A 50 -2.21 -7.20 -0.66
N ILE A 51 -1.73 -6.46 -1.68
CA ILE A 51 -1.85 -5.00 -1.75
C ILE A 51 -3.32 -4.60 -1.85
N TYR A 52 -4.12 -5.33 -2.64
CA TYR A 52 -5.56 -5.09 -2.71
C TYR A 52 -6.27 -5.43 -1.41
N GLU A 53 -5.83 -6.46 -0.73
CA GLU A 53 -6.41 -6.86 0.53
C GLU A 53 -6.19 -5.78 1.61
N ILE A 54 -4.96 -5.24 1.69
CA ILE A 54 -4.65 -4.08 2.51
C ILE A 54 -5.52 -2.89 2.10
N ALA A 55 -5.65 -2.60 0.80
CA ALA A 55 -6.43 -1.46 0.33
C ALA A 55 -7.92 -1.56 0.70
N VAL A 56 -8.49 -2.77 0.71
CA VAL A 56 -9.87 -2.99 1.20
C VAL A 56 -9.96 -2.86 2.71
N ALA A 57 -9.04 -3.47 3.45
CA ALA A 57 -9.03 -3.41 4.91
C ALA A 57 -8.79 -1.98 5.44
N SER A 58 -8.08 -1.15 4.68
CA SER A 58 -7.78 0.26 4.98
C SER A 58 -8.74 1.26 4.33
N SER A 59 -9.85 0.81 3.76
CA SER A 59 -10.79 1.70 3.05
C SER A 59 -11.38 2.77 3.97
N PRO A 60 -11.39 4.07 3.55
CA PRO A 60 -11.00 4.58 2.24
C PRO A 60 -9.47 4.72 2.06
N CYS A 61 -8.91 4.04 1.05
CA CYS A 61 -7.47 4.02 0.76
C CYS A 61 -7.20 4.13 -0.75
N THR A 62 -6.13 4.84 -1.15
CA THR A 62 -5.68 4.93 -2.55
C THR A 62 -4.33 4.24 -2.70
N ILE A 63 -4.22 3.27 -3.61
CA ILE A 63 -2.97 2.64 -4.02
C ILE A 63 -2.22 3.63 -4.91
N VAL A 64 -0.99 3.97 -4.52
CA VAL A 64 -0.12 4.86 -5.29
C VAL A 64 1.00 4.06 -5.94
N THR A 65 1.00 3.95 -7.27
CA THR A 65 1.98 3.13 -8.00
C THR A 65 2.21 3.63 -9.42
N TYR A 66 3.39 3.35 -9.99
CA TYR A 66 3.64 3.49 -11.42
C TYR A 66 3.20 2.25 -12.21
N ASN A 67 2.96 1.11 -11.54
CA ASN A 67 2.59 -0.15 -12.17
C ASN A 67 1.08 -0.27 -12.43
N LEU A 68 0.48 0.76 -13.03
CA LEU A 68 -0.97 0.83 -13.21
C LEU A 68 -1.56 -0.37 -13.96
N ARG A 69 -0.78 -0.94 -14.90
CA ARG A 69 -1.23 -2.04 -15.75
C ARG A 69 -1.60 -3.27 -14.94
N ASP A 70 -0.75 -3.64 -13.99
CA ASP A 70 -0.93 -4.88 -13.24
C ASP A 70 -2.16 -4.77 -12.33
N PHE A 71 -2.41 -3.59 -11.77
CA PHE A 71 -3.60 -3.26 -10.99
C PHE A 71 -4.84 -2.85 -11.81
N ALA A 72 -4.77 -2.85 -13.14
CA ALA A 72 -5.93 -2.54 -13.99
C ALA A 72 -6.64 -3.80 -14.51
N GLN A 73 -5.98 -4.97 -14.46
CA GLN A 73 -6.41 -6.17 -15.17
C GLN A 73 -7.07 -7.24 -14.28
N GLY A 74 -7.20 -6.98 -12.97
CA GLY A 74 -7.88 -7.89 -12.05
C GLY A 74 -9.39 -7.98 -12.30
N GLU A 75 -9.98 -9.16 -12.01
CA GLU A 75 -11.43 -9.39 -12.08
C GLU A 75 -12.21 -8.43 -11.15
N ILE A 76 -11.59 -8.01 -10.06
CA ILE A 76 -12.14 -7.01 -9.14
C ILE A 76 -11.82 -5.62 -9.70
N ARG A 77 -12.80 -5.06 -10.40
CA ARG A 77 -12.80 -3.63 -10.71
C ARG A 77 -13.20 -2.89 -9.44
N PHE A 78 -12.21 -2.35 -8.73
CA PHE A 78 -12.47 -1.31 -7.73
C PHE A 78 -13.15 -0.15 -8.44
N SER A 79 -14.46 -0.03 -8.28
CA SER A 79 -15.23 1.03 -8.90
C SER A 79 -14.84 2.36 -8.25
N GLY A 80 -13.94 3.10 -8.89
CA GLY A 80 -13.66 4.52 -8.59
C GLY A 80 -12.22 4.84 -8.19
N GLY A 81 -11.31 5.03 -9.16
CA GLY A 81 -10.14 5.90 -8.99
C GLY A 81 -9.14 5.57 -7.86
N TYR A 82 -9.12 4.32 -7.38
CA TYR A 82 -8.32 3.89 -6.23
C TYR A 82 -6.85 3.59 -6.53
N VAL A 83 -6.44 3.54 -7.80
CA VAL A 83 -5.04 3.38 -8.18
C VAL A 83 -4.61 4.63 -8.94
N LYS A 84 -3.60 5.32 -8.41
CA LYS A 84 -3.09 6.57 -8.98
C LYS A 84 -1.57 6.53 -9.07
N THR A 85 -1.02 7.28 -10.00
CA THR A 85 0.40 7.60 -10.01
C THR A 85 0.73 8.61 -8.92
N PRO A 86 1.97 8.64 -8.42
CA PRO A 86 2.43 9.70 -7.51
C PRO A 86 2.18 11.11 -8.06
N ALA A 87 2.33 11.31 -9.38
CA ALA A 87 2.11 12.61 -10.02
C ALA A 87 0.63 13.06 -9.93
N GLU A 88 -0.32 12.16 -10.16
CA GLU A 88 -1.76 12.45 -10.03
C GLU A 88 -2.15 12.79 -8.59
N VAL A 89 -1.56 12.09 -7.60
CA VAL A 89 -1.77 12.40 -6.19
C VAL A 89 -1.27 13.80 -5.86
N LEU A 90 -0.05 14.14 -6.26
CA LEU A 90 0.52 15.48 -6.01
C LEU A 90 -0.30 16.60 -6.66
N GLN A 91 -0.78 16.38 -7.90
CA GLN A 91 -1.67 17.33 -8.57
C GLN A 91 -2.98 17.52 -7.79
N SER A 92 -3.56 16.44 -7.24
CA SER A 92 -4.79 16.52 -6.46
C SER A 92 -4.65 17.23 -5.10
N LEU A 93 -3.43 17.34 -4.56
CA LEU A 93 -3.15 18.03 -3.30
C LEU A 93 -2.85 19.54 -3.46
N THR A 94 -2.64 19.99 -4.69
CA THR A 94 -2.23 21.37 -4.99
C THR A 94 -3.41 22.29 -5.36
N HIS A 95 -4.63 21.74 -5.41
CA HIS A 95 -5.89 22.45 -5.65
C HIS A 95 -6.69 22.62 -4.36
#